data_AF-D8QUP3-F1
#
_entry.id   AF-D8QUP3-F1
#
_cell.length_a   1.000
_cell.length_b   1.000
_cell.length_c   1.000
_cell.angle_alpha   90.00
_cell.angle_beta   90.00
_cell.angle_gamma   90.00
#
_symmetry.space_group_name_H-M   'P 1'
#
loop_
_entity.id
_entity.type
_entity.pdbx_description
1 polymer ?
#
loop_
_entity_poly.entity_id
_entity_poly.type
_entity_poly.pdbx_seq_one_letter_code
_entity_poly.pdbx_strand_id
1 'polypeptide(L)'
;MPIDSPDSQSQGATVVWRATPRPVRLGAYLNFTIDGDLVLRDFDGSFVWSTGTANAGAQMMTLESSGNLVIQTDSGSLLWQSFDHPTDALLPGQILKPGMKLVATKTNENKEPGYFSLEVKLSSVVLYST
;
A
#
# COMPACT_ATOMS: atom_id res chain seq x y z
N MET A 1 -36.57 26.96 -12.08
CA MET A 1 -35.69 25.80 -12.38
C MET A 1 -34.30 26.20 -11.94
N PRO A 2 -33.69 25.52 -10.95
CA PRO A 2 -32.31 25.77 -10.59
C PRO A 2 -31.40 25.22 -11.68
N ILE A 3 -30.43 26.04 -12.07
CA ILE A 3 -29.36 25.70 -13.00
C ILE A 3 -28.39 24.81 -12.22
N ASP A 4 -28.23 23.56 -12.65
CA ASP A 4 -27.19 22.68 -12.11
C ASP A 4 -25.83 23.36 -12.31
N SER A 5 -25.10 23.55 -11.21
CA SER A 5 -23.73 24.06 -11.24
C SER A 5 -22.80 23.01 -11.87
N PRO A 6 -21.99 23.38 -12.87
CA PRO A 6 -21.06 22.47 -13.52
C PRO A 6 -19.76 22.43 -12.71
N ASP A 7 -19.80 21.99 -11.46
CA ASP A 7 -18.59 21.76 -10.65
C ASP A 7 -18.83 20.60 -9.66
N SER A 8 -19.02 19.40 -10.21
CA SER A 8 -18.61 18.17 -9.55
C SER A 8 -17.49 17.52 -10.38
N GLN A 9 -16.42 18.29 -10.59
CA GLN A 9 -15.10 17.69 -10.82
C GLN A 9 -14.91 16.66 -9.71
N SER A 10 -14.84 15.37 -10.04
CA SER A 10 -14.43 14.36 -9.08
C SER A 10 -13.09 14.82 -8.51
N GLN A 11 -13.04 15.13 -7.22
CA GLN A 11 -11.77 15.23 -6.50
C GLN A 11 -10.96 14.00 -6.90
N GLY A 12 -9.85 14.20 -7.62
CA GLY A 12 -9.09 13.10 -8.22
C GLY A 12 -8.74 12.05 -7.16
N ALA A 13 -8.77 10.78 -7.55
CA ALA A 13 -8.39 9.70 -6.63
C ALA A 13 -6.96 9.92 -6.12
N THR A 14 -6.80 9.95 -4.79
CA THR A 14 -5.49 10.11 -4.15
C THR A 14 -4.90 8.73 -3.84
N VAL A 15 -3.65 8.49 -4.26
CA VAL A 15 -2.95 7.24 -3.96
C VAL A 15 -2.38 7.29 -2.54
N VAL A 16 -2.92 6.44 -1.66
CA VAL A 16 -2.57 6.40 -0.22
C VAL A 16 -1.69 5.21 0.19
N TRP A 17 -1.52 4.23 -0.69
CA TRP A 17 -0.65 3.07 -0.46
C TRP A 17 -0.10 2.53 -1.78
N ARG A 18 1.11 1.97 -1.77
CA ARG A 18 1.76 1.38 -2.96
C ARG A 18 2.56 0.14 -2.57
N ALA A 19 2.44 -0.92 -3.37
CA ALA A 19 3.22 -2.14 -3.21
C ALA A 19 4.71 -1.95 -3.55
N THR A 20 5.00 -1.10 -4.53
CA THR A 20 6.36 -0.80 -4.99
C THR A 20 6.48 0.67 -5.38
N PRO A 21 7.63 1.33 -5.13
CA PRO A 21 7.90 2.66 -5.66
C PRO A 21 8.18 2.67 -7.17
N ARG A 22 8.56 1.51 -7.73
CA ARG A 22 8.97 1.39 -9.14
C ARG A 22 7.75 1.25 -10.04
N PRO A 23 7.64 2.05 -11.11
CA PRO A 23 6.58 1.88 -12.08
C PRO A 23 6.71 0.55 -12.82
N VAL A 24 5.58 -0.07 -13.12
CA VAL A 24 5.48 -1.26 -13.98
C VAL A 24 4.98 -0.86 -15.37
N ARG A 25 5.27 -1.67 -16.38
CA ARG A 25 4.80 -1.43 -17.75
C ARG A 25 3.32 -1.76 -17.89
N LEU A 26 2.68 -1.14 -18.88
CA LEU A 26 1.31 -1.47 -19.23
C LEU A 26 1.21 -2.96 -19.58
N GLY A 27 0.24 -3.65 -18.98
CA GLY A 27 0.08 -5.10 -19.09
C GLY A 27 0.74 -5.90 -17.96
N ALA A 28 1.37 -5.23 -17.00
CA ALA A 28 1.66 -5.82 -15.68
C ALA A 28 0.36 -6.30 -15.01
N TYR A 29 0.50 -7.30 -14.14
CA TYR A 29 -0.65 -7.95 -13.50
C TYR A 29 -0.36 -8.31 -12.04
N LEU A 30 -1.42 -8.27 -11.25
CA LEU A 30 -1.43 -8.71 -9.86
C LEU A 30 -2.14 -10.06 -9.79
N ASN A 31 -1.49 -11.05 -9.19
CA ASN A 31 -2.00 -12.42 -9.10
C ASN A 31 -2.03 -12.88 -7.64
N PHE A 32 -3.18 -13.34 -7.17
CA PHE A 32 -3.26 -14.08 -5.91
C PHE A 32 -3.16 -15.56 -6.23
N THR A 33 -2.01 -16.14 -5.91
CA THR A 33 -1.60 -17.45 -6.41
C THR A 33 -2.26 -18.59 -5.63
N ILE A 34 -2.24 -19.80 -6.22
CA ILE A 34 -2.81 -20.99 -5.58
C ILE A 34 -2.09 -21.40 -4.29
N ASP A 35 -0.81 -21.07 -4.17
CA ASP A 35 -0.03 -21.24 -2.94
C ASP A 35 -0.22 -20.08 -1.95
N GLY A 36 -1.07 -19.10 -2.26
CA GLY A 36 -1.51 -18.08 -1.30
C GLY A 36 -0.61 -16.84 -1.22
N ASP A 37 0.15 -16.52 -2.26
CA ASP A 37 0.93 -15.28 -2.34
C ASP A 37 0.24 -14.24 -3.22
N LEU A 38 0.26 -12.97 -2.82
CA LEU A 38 -0.17 -11.87 -3.70
C LEU A 38 1.06 -11.32 -4.40
N VAL A 39 1.19 -11.59 -5.69
CA VAL A 39 2.40 -11.30 -6.48
C VAL A 39 2.09 -10.29 -7.58
N LEU A 40 2.87 -9.21 -7.61
CA LEU A 40 2.93 -8.27 -8.72
C LEU A 40 4.02 -8.70 -9.70
N ARG A 41 3.65 -8.87 -10.97
CA ARG A 41 4.56 -9.13 -12.08
C ARG A 41 4.46 -8.04 -13.12
N ASP A 42 5.60 -7.69 -13.71
CA ASP A 42 5.64 -6.77 -14.85
C ASP A 42 5.09 -7.44 -16.11
N PHE A 43 4.92 -6.69 -17.20
CA PHE A 43 4.35 -7.16 -18.47
C PHE A 43 5.05 -8.41 -19.04
N ASP A 44 6.37 -8.53 -18.87
CA ASP A 44 7.15 -9.69 -19.33
C ASP A 44 7.15 -10.87 -18.33
N GLY A 45 6.37 -10.79 -17.26
CA GLY A 45 6.29 -11.78 -16.20
C GLY A 45 7.40 -11.68 -15.15
N SER A 46 8.33 -10.73 -15.26
CA SER A 46 9.35 -10.49 -14.25
C SER A 46 8.73 -10.14 -12.89
N PHE A 47 9.36 -10.64 -11.82
CA PHE A 47 8.90 -10.39 -10.45
C PHE A 47 9.15 -8.94 -10.07
N VAL A 48 8.15 -8.30 -9.45
CA VAL A 48 8.25 -6.91 -8.97
C VAL A 48 8.12 -6.85 -7.45
N TRP A 49 7.11 -7.51 -6.89
CA TRP A 49 6.80 -7.48 -5.46
C TRP A 49 5.89 -8.65 -5.06
N SER A 50 5.94 -9.10 -3.81
CA SER A 50 4.89 -9.93 -3.22
C SER A 50 4.72 -9.74 -1.72
N THR A 51 3.61 -10.23 -1.19
CA THR A 51 3.32 -10.25 0.25
C THR A 51 4.15 -11.27 1.03
N GLY A 52 4.74 -12.24 0.33
CA GLY A 52 5.58 -13.28 0.93
C GLY A 52 4.77 -14.33 1.70
N THR A 53 3.51 -14.51 1.35
CA THR A 53 2.56 -15.38 2.07
C THR A 53 2.44 -16.78 1.45
N ALA A 54 3.28 -17.10 0.47
CA ALA A 54 3.34 -18.40 -0.18
C ALA A 54 3.45 -19.55 0.83
N ASN A 55 2.58 -20.54 0.70
CA ASN A 55 2.47 -21.73 1.55
C ASN A 55 2.17 -21.45 3.03
N ALA A 56 1.79 -20.22 3.39
CA ALA A 56 1.40 -19.86 4.76
C ALA A 56 -0.08 -20.17 5.08
N GLY A 57 -0.79 -20.83 4.14
CA GLY A 57 -2.21 -21.16 4.28
C GLY A 57 -3.16 -19.99 4.00
N ALA A 58 -2.71 -18.99 3.23
CA ALA A 58 -3.57 -17.90 2.81
C ALA A 58 -4.70 -18.40 1.91
N GLN A 59 -5.93 -18.03 2.26
CA GLN A 59 -7.13 -18.42 1.51
C GLN A 59 -8.03 -17.22 1.18
N MET A 60 -7.88 -16.10 1.89
CA MET A 60 -8.71 -14.92 1.70
C MET A 60 -7.86 -13.67 1.56
N MET A 61 -8.24 -12.83 0.60
CA MET A 61 -7.72 -11.47 0.42
C MET A 61 -8.91 -10.50 0.50
N THR A 62 -8.84 -9.49 1.35
CA THR A 62 -9.96 -8.56 1.59
C THR A 62 -9.45 -7.13 1.66
N LEU A 63 -10.07 -6.23 0.91
CA LEU A 63 -9.91 -4.79 1.09
C LEU A 63 -11.02 -4.30 2.02
N GLU A 64 -10.63 -3.95 3.24
CA GLU A 64 -11.54 -3.45 4.26
C GLU A 64 -11.99 -2.03 3.96
N SER A 65 -13.11 -1.60 4.56
CA SER A 65 -13.63 -0.23 4.43
C SER A 65 -12.69 0.84 5.00
N SER A 66 -11.74 0.45 5.86
CA SER A 66 -10.63 1.27 6.36
C SER A 66 -9.56 1.57 5.30
N GLY A 67 -9.59 0.85 4.17
CA GLY A 67 -8.51 0.86 3.16
C GLY A 67 -7.39 -0.14 3.45
N ASN A 68 -7.51 -0.94 4.51
CA ASN A 68 -6.55 -2.00 4.82
C ASN A 68 -6.75 -3.19 3.86
N LEU A 69 -5.69 -3.59 3.17
CA LEU A 69 -5.68 -4.81 2.37
C LEU A 69 -5.12 -5.93 3.24
N VAL A 70 -5.91 -6.95 3.51
CA VAL A 70 -5.61 -8.04 4.43
C VAL A 70 -5.54 -9.37 3.68
N ILE A 71 -4.54 -10.17 4.00
CA ILE A 71 -4.44 -11.59 3.62
C ILE A 71 -4.50 -12.43 4.88
N GLN A 72 -5.37 -13.43 4.88
CA GLN A 72 -5.62 -14.29 6.03
C GLN A 72 -5.89 -15.74 5.65
N THR A 73 -5.77 -16.63 6.64
CA THR A 73 -6.20 -18.02 6.55
C THR A 73 -7.73 -18.12 6.52
N ASP A 74 -8.26 -19.30 6.22
CA ASP A 74 -9.69 -19.62 6.34
C ASP A 74 -10.24 -19.45 7.75
N SER A 75 -9.41 -19.73 8.77
CA SER A 75 -9.72 -19.52 10.18
C SER A 75 -9.65 -18.04 10.63
N GLY A 76 -9.35 -17.11 9.71
CA GLY A 76 -9.23 -15.68 10.00
C GLY A 76 -7.92 -15.28 10.67
N SER A 77 -6.89 -16.13 10.62
CA SER A 77 -5.56 -15.76 11.13
C SER A 77 -4.90 -14.81 10.15
N LEU A 78 -4.51 -13.62 10.63
CA LEU A 78 -3.82 -12.61 9.83
C LEU A 78 -2.45 -13.11 9.39
N LEU A 79 -2.19 -13.06 8.08
CA LEU A 79 -0.89 -13.42 7.49
C LEU A 79 -0.13 -12.18 7.01
N TRP A 80 -0.84 -11.21 6.43
CA TRP A 80 -0.26 -9.96 5.94
C TRP A 80 -1.31 -8.86 5.91
N GLN A 81 -0.92 -7.61 6.15
CA GLN A 81 -1.78 -6.44 5.94
C GLN A 81 -1.01 -5.21 5.46
N SER A 82 -1.63 -4.40 4.59
CA SER A 82 -1.00 -3.18 4.05
C SER A 82 -0.67 -2.17 5.14
N PHE A 83 -1.44 -2.15 6.24
CA PHE A 83 -1.22 -1.23 7.35
C PHE A 83 0.11 -1.44 8.08
N ASP A 84 0.67 -2.66 8.03
CA ASP A 84 2.01 -2.95 8.58
C ASP A 84 3.15 -2.57 7.61
N HIS A 85 2.82 -2.10 6.40
CA HIS A 85 3.76 -1.67 5.37
C HIS A 85 3.40 -0.27 4.84
N PRO A 86 3.48 0.78 5.67
CA PRO A 86 3.14 2.14 5.25
C PRO A 86 4.06 2.66 4.13
N THR A 87 3.54 3.58 3.32
CA THR A 87 4.31 4.30 2.30
C THR A 87 4.57 5.75 2.73
N ASP A 88 3.80 6.68 2.18
CA ASP A 88 3.89 8.14 2.31
C ASP A 88 2.66 8.74 3.01
N ALA A 89 1.67 7.91 3.35
CA ALA A 89 0.44 8.32 4.01
C ALA A 89 0.13 7.41 5.21
N LEU A 90 -0.58 7.97 6.19
CA LEU A 90 -1.14 7.27 7.33
C LEU A 90 -2.67 7.38 7.27
N LEU A 91 -3.35 6.24 7.26
CA LEU A 91 -4.81 6.19 7.15
C LEU A 91 -5.51 6.16 8.52
N PRO A 92 -6.77 6.60 8.63
CA PRO A 92 -7.56 6.43 9.84
C PRO A 92 -7.61 4.95 10.28
N GLY A 93 -7.29 4.69 11.55
CA GLY A 93 -7.21 3.34 12.10
C GLY A 93 -5.86 2.64 11.91
N GLN A 94 -4.96 3.17 11.06
CA GLN A 94 -3.60 2.64 10.92
C GLN A 94 -2.73 3.07 12.12
N ILE A 95 -2.03 2.10 12.71
CA ILE A 95 -1.12 2.34 13.83
C ILE A 95 0.32 2.32 13.31
N LEU A 96 1.01 3.46 13.40
CA LEU A 96 2.44 3.56 13.09
C LEU A 96 3.26 3.07 14.29
N LYS A 97 3.65 1.79 14.26
CA LYS A 97 4.39 1.13 15.36
C LYS A 97 5.86 1.59 15.40
N PRO A 98 6.54 1.46 16.55
CA PRO A 98 7.99 1.68 16.63
C PRO A 98 8.76 0.91 15.54
N GLY A 99 9.61 1.63 14.79
CA GLY A 99 10.40 1.07 13.68
C GLY A 99 9.74 1.19 12.30
N MET A 100 8.45 1.54 12.23
CA MET A 100 7.79 1.89 10.97
C MET A 100 8.06 3.36 10.61
N LYS A 101 8.12 3.64 9.30
CA LYS A 101 8.33 4.97 8.77
C LYS A 101 7.33 5.29 7.67
N LEU A 102 6.89 6.54 7.63
CA LEU A 102 6.35 7.13 6.42
C LEU A 102 7.50 7.78 5.66
N VAL A 103 7.69 7.46 4.39
CA VAL A 103 8.73 8.03 3.55
C VAL A 103 8.06 8.82 2.44
N ALA A 104 8.32 10.12 2.40
CA ALA A 104 7.79 10.98 1.35
C ALA A 104 8.29 10.54 -0.02
N THR A 105 7.51 10.77 -1.08
CA THR A 105 7.97 10.54 -2.45
C THR A 105 8.83 11.71 -2.93
N LYS A 106 9.68 11.49 -3.93
CA LYS A 106 10.49 12.58 -4.52
C LYS A 106 9.63 13.70 -5.09
N THR A 107 8.59 13.35 -5.85
CA THR A 107 7.59 14.30 -6.36
C THR A 107 6.20 13.63 -6.45
N ASN A 108 5.21 14.36 -6.96
CA ASN A 108 3.90 13.79 -7.25
C ASN A 108 3.93 12.80 -8.42
N GLU A 109 4.85 12.97 -9.37
CA GLU A 109 5.05 12.12 -10.54
C GLU A 109 6.05 10.99 -10.24
N ASN A 110 7.09 11.30 -9.48
CA ASN A 110 8.13 10.35 -9.11
C ASN A 110 7.87 9.77 -7.71
N LYS A 111 7.34 8.54 -7.69
CA LYS A 111 6.95 7.80 -6.49
C LYS A 111 8.12 7.07 -5.80
N GLU A 112 9.35 7.24 -6.27
CA GLU A 112 10.54 6.76 -5.57
C GLU A 112 10.69 7.42 -4.20
N PRO A 113 11.30 6.73 -3.21
CA PRO A 113 11.58 7.30 -1.89
C PRO A 113 12.34 8.62 -2.01
N GLY A 114 11.80 9.64 -1.36
CA GLY A 114 12.36 10.98 -1.23
C GLY A 114 13.23 11.13 0.02
N TYR A 115 13.49 12.38 0.37
CA TYR A 115 14.47 12.74 1.41
C TYR A 115 13.86 12.93 2.80
N PHE A 116 12.53 12.94 2.90
CA PHE A 116 11.83 13.15 4.16
C PHE A 116 11.21 11.86 4.66
N SER A 117 11.37 11.59 5.96
CA SER A 117 10.64 10.50 6.60
C SER A 117 10.16 10.85 7.99
N LEU A 118 9.00 10.31 8.37
CA LEU A 118 8.43 10.38 9.71
C LEU A 118 8.53 8.99 10.34
N GLU A 119 9.17 8.89 11.50
CA GLU A 119 9.38 7.63 12.20
C GLU A 119 8.86 7.73 13.64
N VAL A 120 8.12 6.69 14.06
CA VAL A 120 7.80 6.49 15.47
C VAL A 120 8.88 5.62 16.08
N LYS A 121 9.43 6.08 17.20
CA LYS A 121 10.36 5.33 18.06
C LYS A 121 9.68 5.03 19.39
N LEU A 122 10.30 4.18 20.20
CA LEU A 122 9.77 3.78 21.52
C LEU A 122 9.42 4.97 22.43
N SER A 123 10.14 6.09 22.33
CA SER A 123 9.98 7.25 23.22
C SER A 123 9.78 8.59 22.49
N SER A 124 9.69 8.61 21.16
CA SER A 124 9.63 9.86 20.40
C SER A 124 9.07 9.66 19.01
N VAL A 125 8.52 10.73 18.44
CA VAL A 125 8.23 10.83 16.99
C VAL A 125 9.28 11.74 16.38
N VAL A 126 9.93 11.30 15.29
CA VAL A 126 11.06 12.01 14.67
C VAL A 126 10.78 12.25 13.20
N LEU A 127 11.06 13.47 12.73
CA LEU A 127 11.11 13.82 11.32
C LEU A 127 12.57 13.89 10.86
N TYR A 128 12.90 13.16 9.79
CA TYR A 128 14.21 13.15 9.16
C TYR A 128 14.20 13.91 7.84
N SER A 129 15.35 14.52 7.53
CA SER A 129 15.72 15.07 6.23
C SER A 129 17.11 14.52 5.91
N THR A 130 17.27 13.83 4.77
CA THR A 130 18.55 13.22 4.34
C THR A 130 19.11 13.88 3.09
#